data_AF-A0A1E8BML2-F1
#
_entry.id   AF-A0A1E8BML2-F1
#
_cell.length_a   1.000
_cell.length_b   1.000
_cell.length_c   1.000
_cell.angle_alpha   90.00
_cell.angle_beta   90.00
_cell.angle_gamma   90.00
#
_symmetry.space_group_name_H-M   'P 1'
#
loop_
_entity.id
_entity.type
_entity.pdbx_description
1 polymer ?
#
loop_
_entity_poly.entity_id
_entity_poly.type
_entity_poly.pdbx_seq_one_letter_code
_entity_poly.pdbx_strand_id
1 'polypeptide(L)'
;MSEIHNELGTMYYKFIYFGFTGSGNPICIDESKSQLVYIDYDNENKVVLINSTIEKFAEALLVYVEFIKEVKAANGRKAYFEKNIPKGLVEWISSALQKIDAVALTEGCFWTEEIGSFSE
;
A
#
# COMPACT_ATOMS: atom_id res chain seq x y z
N MET A 1 -10.33 -26.53 -20.37
CA MET A 1 -9.72 -25.44 -19.60
C MET A 1 -8.96 -24.59 -20.60
N SER A 2 -9.37 -23.33 -20.81
CA SER A 2 -8.79 -22.46 -21.85
C SER A 2 -7.33 -22.11 -21.51
N GLU A 3 -6.51 -21.79 -22.52
CA GLU A 3 -5.12 -21.31 -22.34
C GLU A 3 -5.03 -20.16 -21.32
N ILE A 4 -5.99 -19.23 -21.35
CA ILE A 4 -6.13 -18.11 -20.40
C ILE A 4 -6.18 -18.61 -18.94
N HIS A 5 -6.90 -19.71 -18.67
CA HIS A 5 -7.01 -20.24 -17.32
C HIS A 5 -5.70 -20.91 -16.85
N ASN A 6 -4.93 -21.46 -17.78
CA ASN A 6 -3.60 -22.00 -17.49
C ASN A 6 -2.55 -20.89 -17.28
N GLU A 7 -2.60 -19.81 -18.05
CA GLU A 7 -1.71 -18.65 -17.90
C GLU A 7 -1.96 -17.88 -16.59
N LEU A 8 -3.22 -17.72 -16.20
CA LEU A 8 -3.57 -17.18 -14.88
C LEU A 8 -3.09 -18.13 -13.77
N GLY A 9 -3.30 -19.44 -13.94
CA GLY A 9 -2.80 -20.46 -13.03
C GLY A 9 -1.30 -20.36 -12.78
N THR A 10 -0.48 -20.25 -13.84
CA THR A 10 0.99 -20.08 -13.75
C THR A 10 1.40 -18.74 -13.15
N MET A 11 0.68 -17.65 -13.44
CA MET A 11 0.94 -16.34 -12.84
C MET A 11 0.83 -16.36 -11.32
N TYR A 12 -0.12 -17.10 -10.74
CA TYR A 12 -0.32 -17.13 -9.29
C TYR A 12 0.70 -17.96 -8.51
N TYR A 13 1.42 -18.89 -9.15
CA TYR A 13 2.43 -19.71 -8.45
C TYR A 13 3.61 -18.91 -7.88
N LYS A 14 3.85 -17.70 -8.36
CA LYS A 14 4.92 -16.82 -7.84
C LYS A 14 4.44 -15.92 -6.69
N PHE A 15 3.18 -16.01 -6.31
CA PHE A 15 2.57 -15.16 -5.29
C PHE A 15 2.25 -15.97 -4.04
N ILE A 16 2.89 -15.62 -2.93
CA ILE A 16 2.52 -16.14 -1.62
C ILE A 16 1.43 -15.25 -1.04
N TYR A 17 0.28 -15.82 -0.71
CA TYR A 17 -0.81 -15.09 -0.07
C TYR A 17 -0.39 -14.54 1.30
N PHE A 18 -0.61 -13.24 1.51
CA PHE A 18 -0.29 -12.53 2.74
C PHE A 18 -1.54 -12.00 3.47
N GLY A 19 -2.59 -11.64 2.73
CA GLY A 19 -3.82 -11.10 3.30
C GLY A 19 -4.75 -10.51 2.26
N PHE A 20 -5.58 -9.53 2.65
CA PHE A 20 -6.49 -8.84 1.74
C PHE A 20 -6.65 -7.36 2.14
N THR A 21 -6.93 -6.51 1.17
CA THR A 21 -7.30 -5.10 1.39
C THR A 21 -8.70 -4.99 1.98
N GLY A 22 -9.10 -3.81 2.45
CA GLY A 22 -10.47 -3.58 2.92
C GLY A 22 -11.57 -3.83 1.87
N SER A 23 -11.22 -3.78 0.57
CA SER A 23 -12.12 -4.08 -0.55
C SER A 23 -12.12 -5.55 -0.97
N GLY A 24 -11.27 -6.40 -0.37
CA GLY A 24 -11.18 -7.83 -0.68
C GLY A 24 -10.14 -8.21 -1.74
N ASN A 25 -9.34 -7.26 -2.24
CA ASN A 25 -8.24 -7.57 -3.15
C ASN A 25 -7.12 -8.31 -2.39
N PRO A 26 -6.57 -9.42 -2.91
CA PRO A 26 -5.56 -10.18 -2.21
C PRO A 26 -4.23 -9.40 -2.17
N ILE A 27 -3.61 -9.42 -1.00
CA ILE A 27 -2.25 -8.95 -0.77
C ILE A 27 -1.34 -10.17 -0.83
N CYS A 28 -0.27 -10.07 -1.61
CA CYS A 28 0.65 -11.17 -1.87
C CYS A 28 2.10 -10.71 -1.78
N ILE A 29 3.00 -11.65 -1.48
CA ILE A 29 4.43 -11.50 -1.71
C ILE A 29 4.73 -12.03 -3.11
N ASP A 30 5.28 -11.19 -4.00
CA ASP A 30 5.83 -11.62 -5.29
C ASP A 30 7.21 -12.23 -5.07
N GLU A 31 7.31 -13.57 -5.07
CA GLU A 31 8.57 -14.29 -4.83
C GLU A 31 9.63 -13.96 -5.87
N SER A 32 9.24 -13.61 -7.10
CA SER A 32 10.20 -13.32 -8.17
C SER A 32 11.00 -12.03 -7.91
N LYS A 33 10.46 -11.13 -7.08
CA LYS A 33 11.08 -9.83 -6.76
C LYS A 33 11.20 -9.59 -5.24
N SER A 34 10.67 -10.49 -4.42
CA SER A 34 10.52 -10.34 -2.96
C SER A 34 9.76 -9.06 -2.56
N GLN A 35 8.75 -8.68 -3.34
CA GLN A 35 7.96 -7.45 -3.16
C GLN A 35 6.61 -7.75 -2.51
N LEU A 36 6.06 -6.78 -1.78
CA LEU A 36 4.67 -6.85 -1.34
C LEU A 36 3.79 -6.10 -2.32
N VAL A 37 2.74 -6.76 -2.81
CA VAL A 37 1.81 -6.26 -3.82
C VAL A 37 0.38 -6.58 -3.43
N TYR A 38 -0.60 -5.91 -4.02
CA TYR A 38 -1.96 -6.44 -4.10
C TYR A 38 -2.38 -6.64 -5.55
N ILE A 39 -3.35 -7.53 -5.78
CA ILE A 39 -3.90 -7.81 -7.10
C ILE A 39 -5.26 -7.13 -7.20
N ASP A 40 -5.38 -6.13 -8.06
CA ASP A 40 -6.59 -5.37 -8.25
C ASP A 40 -7.56 -6.11 -9.18
N TYR A 41 -8.52 -6.83 -8.59
CA TYR A 41 -9.48 -7.62 -9.36
C TYR A 41 -10.47 -6.78 -10.15
N ASP A 42 -10.72 -5.55 -9.70
CA ASP A 42 -11.61 -4.62 -10.40
C ASP A 42 -10.91 -3.95 -11.61
N ASN A 43 -9.59 -4.13 -11.74
CA ASN A 43 -8.76 -3.53 -12.78
C ASN A 43 -7.90 -4.57 -13.48
N GLU A 44 -8.54 -5.54 -14.13
CA GLU A 44 -7.89 -6.56 -14.97
C GLU A 44 -6.78 -7.38 -14.26
N ASN A 45 -6.89 -7.60 -12.95
CA ASN A 45 -5.86 -8.24 -12.13
C ASN A 45 -4.52 -7.47 -12.12
N LYS A 46 -4.56 -6.13 -12.24
CA LYS A 46 -3.36 -5.30 -12.16
C LYS A 46 -2.61 -5.57 -10.85
N VAL A 47 -1.32 -5.85 -10.95
CA VAL A 47 -0.43 -5.99 -9.79
C VAL A 47 0.02 -4.61 -9.34
N VAL A 48 -0.37 -4.21 -8.14
CA VAL A 48 -0.05 -2.90 -7.57
C VAL A 48 0.97 -3.06 -6.46
N LEU A 49 2.06 -2.31 -6.54
CA LEU A 49 3.13 -2.33 -5.54
C LEU A 49 2.67 -1.68 -4.24
N ILE A 50 2.88 -2.37 -3.12
CA ILE A 50 2.76 -1.81 -1.77
C ILE A 50 4.16 -1.42 -1.28
N ASN A 51 5.12 -2.35 -1.29
CA ASN A 51 6.50 -2.08 -0.91
C ASN A 51 7.47 -3.00 -1.66
N SER A 52 8.68 -2.50 -1.91
CA SER A 52 9.72 -3.21 -2.63
C SER A 52 10.33 -4.38 -1.85
N THR A 53 10.14 -4.44 -0.53
CA THR A 53 10.54 -5.56 0.35
C THR A 53 9.62 -5.67 1.56
N ILE A 54 9.63 -6.81 2.25
CA ILE A 54 8.86 -7.03 3.49
C ILE A 54 9.40 -6.17 4.64
N GLU A 55 10.71 -5.99 4.72
CA GLU A 55 11.37 -5.17 5.74
C GLU A 55 10.93 -3.71 5.63
N LYS A 56 10.95 -3.17 4.41
CA LYS A 56 10.46 -1.80 4.15
C LYS A 56 8.96 -1.65 4.43
N PHE A 57 8.16 -2.69 4.17
CA PHE A 57 6.75 -2.68 4.55
C PHE A 57 6.59 -2.59 6.08
N ALA A 58 7.36 -3.36 6.85
CA ALA A 58 7.33 -3.29 8.30
C ALA A 58 7.73 -1.89 8.82
N GLU A 59 8.78 -1.29 8.25
CA GLU A 59 9.18 0.09 8.59
C GLU A 59 8.10 1.12 8.22
N ALA A 60 7.49 0.98 7.04
CA ALA A 60 6.41 1.87 6.59
C ALA A 60 5.20 1.80 7.53
N LEU A 61 4.82 0.62 8.01
CA LEU A 61 3.73 0.47 8.97
C LEU A 61 4.02 1.17 10.30
N LEU A 62 5.27 1.14 10.78
CA LEU A 62 5.65 1.86 12.01
C LEU A 62 5.50 3.37 11.85
N VAL A 63 5.96 3.92 10.72
CA VAL A 63 5.77 5.35 10.38
C VAL A 63 4.29 5.68 10.24
N TYR A 64 3.50 4.83 9.60
CA TYR A 64 2.07 5.06 9.39
C TYR A 64 1.27 5.03 10.70
N VAL A 65 1.62 4.13 11.62
CA VAL A 65 1.04 4.12 12.97
C VAL A 65 1.36 5.42 13.72
N GLU A 66 2.58 5.93 13.60
CA GLU A 66 2.97 7.18 14.24
C GLU A 66 2.24 8.38 13.63
N PHE A 67 2.12 8.43 12.31
CA PHE A 67 1.29 9.41 11.60
C PHE A 67 -0.13 9.49 12.17
N ILE A 68 -0.81 8.33 12.33
CA ILE A 68 -2.17 8.29 12.86
C ILE A 68 -2.23 8.87 14.28
N LYS A 69 -1.22 8.62 15.13
CA LYS A 69 -1.16 9.19 16.48
C LYS A 69 -1.00 10.70 16.44
N GLU A 70 -0.09 11.21 15.63
CA GLU A 70 0.16 12.66 15.48
C GLU A 70 -1.08 13.39 14.93
N VAL A 71 -1.77 12.80 13.96
CA VAL A 71 -3.05 13.33 13.45
C VAL A 71 -4.09 13.42 14.56
N LYS A 72 -4.23 12.35 15.37
CA LYS A 72 -5.18 12.31 16.49
C LYS A 72 -4.81 13.30 17.59
N ALA A 73 -3.52 13.55 17.81
CA ALA A 73 -3.03 14.52 18.79
C ALA A 73 -3.30 15.96 18.34
N ALA A 74 -3.12 16.25 17.05
CA ALA A 74 -3.32 17.59 16.49
C ALA A 74 -4.81 17.98 16.40
N ASN A 75 -5.64 17.10 15.84
CA ASN A 75 -7.03 17.43 15.45
C ASN A 75 -8.10 16.57 16.16
N GLY A 76 -7.70 15.76 17.14
CA GLY A 76 -8.61 14.95 17.95
C GLY A 76 -8.81 13.52 17.43
N ARG A 77 -9.43 12.68 18.28
CA ARG A 77 -9.47 11.21 18.10
C ARG A 77 -10.07 10.72 16.78
N LYS A 78 -10.97 11.50 16.17
CA LYS A 78 -11.64 11.15 14.91
C LYS A 78 -10.96 11.72 13.66
N ALA A 79 -9.96 12.59 13.83
CA ALA A 79 -9.38 13.36 12.74
C ALA A 79 -8.91 12.51 11.56
N TYR A 80 -8.28 11.37 11.83
CA TYR A 80 -7.85 10.44 10.77
C TYR A 80 -9.04 9.89 9.97
N PHE A 81 -10.11 9.44 10.64
CA PHE A 81 -11.30 8.90 9.98
C PHE A 81 -12.09 9.96 9.20
N GLU A 82 -12.07 11.21 9.70
CA GLU A 82 -12.71 12.36 9.06
C GLU A 82 -11.81 13.01 7.99
N LYS A 83 -10.63 12.43 7.71
CA LYS A 83 -9.59 13.00 6.83
C LYS A 83 -9.18 14.44 7.17
N ASN A 84 -9.41 14.87 8.42
CA ASN A 84 -9.01 16.19 8.91
C ASN A 84 -7.54 16.18 9.33
N ILE A 85 -6.66 16.12 8.34
CA ILE A 85 -5.22 15.91 8.53
C ILE A 85 -4.46 17.23 8.27
N PRO A 86 -3.64 17.71 9.22
CA PRO A 86 -2.79 18.87 8.99
C PRO A 86 -1.84 18.66 7.80
N LYS A 87 -1.76 19.64 6.90
CA LYS A 87 -0.89 19.57 5.70
C LYS A 87 0.56 19.22 6.03
N GLY A 88 1.12 19.79 7.10
CA GLY A 88 2.49 19.49 7.53
C GLY A 88 2.71 18.03 7.91
N LEU A 89 1.68 17.33 8.42
CA LEU A 89 1.76 15.89 8.70
C LEU A 89 1.69 15.05 7.42
N VAL A 90 0.94 15.48 6.39
CA VAL A 90 0.95 14.86 5.06
C VAL A 90 2.34 14.97 4.41
N GLU A 91 2.94 16.16 4.45
CA GLU A 91 4.30 16.40 3.94
C GLU A 91 5.33 15.56 4.70
N TRP A 92 5.17 15.44 6.02
CA TRP A 92 6.04 14.63 6.87
C TRP A 92 5.95 13.14 6.55
N ILE A 93 4.75 12.55 6.49
CA ILE A 93 4.61 11.11 6.21
C ILE A 93 5.07 10.77 4.79
N SER A 94 4.78 11.62 3.80
CA SER A 94 5.27 11.47 2.43
C SER A 94 6.81 11.41 2.41
N SER A 95 7.45 12.36 3.10
CA SER A 95 8.92 12.40 3.20
C SER A 95 9.50 11.20 3.97
N ALA A 96 8.81 10.72 5.01
CA ALA A 96 9.26 9.58 5.81
C ALA A 96 9.17 8.27 5.01
N LEU A 97 8.05 8.03 4.32
CA LEU A 97 7.88 6.85 3.48
C LEU A 97 8.81 6.88 2.25
N GLN A 98 9.08 8.06 1.68
CA GLN A 98 10.06 8.22 0.59
C GLN A 98 11.47 7.74 0.98
N LYS A 99 11.87 7.98 2.24
CA LYS A 99 13.19 7.53 2.76
C LYS A 99 13.26 6.02 2.95
N ILE A 100 12.14 5.39 3.35
CA ILE A 100 12.03 3.95 3.52
C ILE A 100 11.99 3.26 2.15
N ASP A 101 11.13 3.75 1.26
CA ASP A 101 10.85 3.09 -0.01
C ASP A 101 10.39 4.05 -1.11
N ALA A 102 11.35 4.77 -1.69
CA ALA A 102 11.12 5.70 -2.80
C ALA A 102 10.32 5.11 -3.98
N VAL A 103 10.49 3.81 -4.27
CA VAL A 103 9.80 3.16 -5.39
C VAL A 103 8.31 3.00 -5.11
N ALA A 104 7.94 2.79 -3.85
CA ALA A 104 6.56 2.60 -3.44
C ALA A 104 5.73 3.90 -3.44
N LEU A 105 6.39 5.04 -3.65
CA LEU A 105 5.79 6.37 -3.80
C LEU A 105 5.76 6.85 -5.26
N THR A 106 5.96 5.94 -6.21
CA THR A 106 5.75 6.22 -7.64
C THR A 106 4.26 6.20 -7.98
N GLU A 107 3.87 6.88 -9.05
CA GLU A 107 2.47 6.96 -9.51
C GLU A 107 1.86 5.56 -9.71
N GLY A 108 0.63 5.36 -9.23
CA GLY A 108 -0.08 4.09 -9.32
C GLY A 108 0.38 3.01 -8.33
N CYS A 109 1.28 3.34 -7.38
CA CYS A 109 1.58 2.50 -6.22
C CYS A 109 0.67 2.84 -5.04
N PHE A 110 0.49 1.89 -4.13
CA PHE A 110 -0.44 2.00 -3.01
C PHE A 110 -0.25 3.28 -2.17
N TRP A 111 0.98 3.56 -1.73
CA TRP A 111 1.24 4.69 -0.81
C TRP A 111 1.00 6.05 -1.46
N THR A 112 1.23 6.17 -2.78
CA THR A 112 0.96 7.40 -3.52
C THR A 112 -0.53 7.73 -3.49
N GLU A 113 -1.38 6.74 -3.79
CA GLU A 113 -2.83 6.90 -3.78
C GLU A 113 -3.37 7.15 -2.37
N GLU A 114 -2.87 6.38 -1.39
CA GLU A 114 -3.26 6.51 0.02
C GLU A 114 -2.99 7.92 0.56
N ILE A 115 -1.78 8.45 0.36
CA ILE A 115 -1.42 9.80 0.80
C ILE A 115 -2.16 10.86 0.00
N GLY A 116 -2.31 10.65 -1.32
CA GLY A 116 -3.06 11.54 -2.21
C GLY A 116 -4.50 11.73 -1.75
N SER A 117 -5.12 10.67 -1.23
CA SER A 117 -6.50 10.69 -0.72
C SER A 117 -6.75 11.62 0.47
N PHE A 118 -5.69 12.12 1.13
CA PHE A 118 -5.80 13.10 2.23
C PHE A 118 -5.82 14.56 1.75
N SER A 119 -5.56 14.77 0.45
CA SER A 119 -5.55 16.11 -0.16
C SER A 119 -6.83 16.42 -0.94
N GLU A 120 -7.81 15.50 -0.93
CA GLU A 120 -9.15 15.62 -1.53
C GLU A 120 -10.16 16.20 -0.54
#